data_AF-A0A847GDN3-F1
#
_entry.id   AF-A0A847GDN3-F1
#
_cell.length_a   1.000
_cell.length_b   1.000
_cell.length_c   1.000
_cell.angle_alpha   90.00
_cell.angle_beta   90.00
_cell.angle_gamma   90.00
#
_symmetry.space_group_name_H-M   'P 1'
#
loop_
_entity.id
_entity.type
_entity.pdbx_description
1 polymer ?
#
loop_
_entity_poly.entity_id
_entity_poly.type
_entity_poly.pdbx_seq_one_letter_code
_entity_poly.pdbx_strand_id
1 'polypeptide(L)'
;MFKMQGVVLMAGLAAAALFSQAAFSAPAVEGLRCENLANPLGVGTAQPRLSWLLTPGERGLAQSAYQVVVTEDDPAAKAGEARVLWDSGRVASDASSLVPYAGAALASGMRCHWKVRVWDQNGAESEWSKPAYFTVGPLGPQDWHGEWIGADWMADNAGPLPLLRRTVTLPEAPVRAMAHVCALGYYELYVNGEKIGGDVLSPAVSDYSKRGLYISHDLTPFLKAGENCVGLWLGRGWSTAMLEKATTAGPVVKAQVEMVFSDGARSVLATDNSWKAHPSHITPLGKGASGDYGGELVEAAKEVAGWSAAELDDSDWKPATVHPIATPLIAAQMMETNRLLDDVNPVSVEPLGAGYLVDMGRNYTGWFELRFPEALAAGARVDFEYADKRFPDGKFQTYRQRDTYEARGGG
;
A
#
# COMPACT_ATOMS: atom_id res chain seq x y z
N MET A 1 86.12 55.82 36.39
CA MET A 1 85.51 56.29 35.12
C MET A 1 84.07 55.80 35.10
N PHE A 2 83.13 56.75 35.08
CA PHE A 2 81.67 56.55 35.13
C PHE A 2 81.11 56.04 33.79
N LYS A 3 80.06 55.20 33.84
CA LYS A 3 78.88 55.09 32.94
C LYS A 3 78.22 53.71 33.17
N MET A 4 76.91 53.49 33.11
CA MET A 4 75.68 54.28 33.04
C MET A 4 74.55 53.26 33.33
N GLN A 5 73.45 53.70 33.91
CA GLN A 5 72.30 52.88 34.29
C GLN A 5 71.60 52.23 33.09
N GLY A 6 71.04 51.04 33.31
CA GLY A 6 70.05 50.41 32.43
C GLY A 6 69.11 49.54 33.27
N VAL A 7 67.91 50.08 33.56
CA VAL A 7 66.81 49.36 34.20
C VAL A 7 66.06 48.60 33.11
N VAL A 8 65.93 47.28 33.25
CA VAL A 8 65.11 46.44 32.37
C VAL A 8 63.80 46.13 33.10
N LEU A 9 62.70 46.67 32.56
CA LEU A 9 61.33 46.36 32.97
C LEU A 9 60.89 45.07 32.25
N MET A 10 60.69 43.96 32.96
CA MET A 10 60.00 42.79 32.40
C MET A 10 58.49 42.98 32.52
N ALA A 11 57.82 43.22 31.38
CA ALA A 11 56.38 43.10 31.27
C ALA A 11 56.02 41.63 30.98
N GLY A 12 55.39 40.95 31.94
CA GLY A 12 54.83 39.61 31.75
C GLY A 12 53.53 39.69 30.96
N LEU A 13 53.53 39.22 29.71
CA LEU A 13 52.30 38.94 28.96
C LEU A 13 51.69 37.63 29.49
N ALA A 14 50.57 37.74 30.20
CA ALA A 14 49.70 36.60 30.46
C ALA A 14 48.87 36.33 29.18
N ALA A 15 49.24 35.30 28.42
CA ALA A 15 48.43 34.81 27.31
C ALA A 15 47.24 34.02 27.88
N ALA A 16 46.04 34.61 27.86
CA ALA A 16 44.81 33.89 28.11
C ALA A 16 44.56 32.94 26.93
N ALA A 17 44.75 31.64 27.15
CA ALA A 17 44.36 30.62 26.19
C ALA A 17 42.83 30.58 26.13
N LEU A 18 42.25 31.21 25.11
CA LEU A 18 40.87 30.99 24.71
C LEU A 18 40.77 29.57 24.17
N PHE A 19 40.35 28.62 25.01
CA PHE A 19 39.90 27.33 24.53
C PHE A 19 38.60 27.54 23.76
N SER A 20 38.69 27.56 22.44
CA SER A 20 37.52 27.35 21.59
C SER A 20 36.95 25.98 21.93
N GLN A 21 35.83 25.91 22.64
CA GLN A 21 35.04 24.68 22.65
C GLN A 21 34.70 24.37 21.20
N ALA A 22 35.12 23.20 20.71
CA ALA A 22 34.60 22.69 19.45
C ALA A 22 33.07 22.61 19.62
N ALA A 23 32.35 23.37 18.80
CA ALA A 23 30.90 23.28 18.76
C ALA A 23 30.57 21.90 18.17
N PHE A 24 30.23 20.94 19.03
CA PHE A 24 29.69 19.66 18.59
C PHE A 24 28.39 19.96 17.83
N SER A 25 28.30 19.45 16.60
CA SER A 25 27.05 19.55 15.84
C SER A 25 25.96 18.84 16.65
N ALA A 26 24.85 19.54 16.87
CA ALA A 26 23.67 18.92 17.47
C ALA A 26 23.28 17.66 16.66
N PRO A 27 22.78 16.60 17.33
CA PRO A 27 22.24 15.45 16.61
C PRO A 27 21.10 15.91 15.69
N ALA A 28 20.88 15.22 14.58
CA ALA A 28 19.69 15.39 13.76
C ALA A 28 18.98 14.04 13.56
N VAL A 29 17.67 14.11 13.31
CA VAL A 29 16.78 12.95 13.26
C VAL A 29 16.09 12.87 11.92
N GLU A 30 16.10 11.69 11.31
CA GLU A 30 15.46 11.40 10.03
C GLU A 30 14.83 9.99 10.02
N GLY A 31 14.28 9.58 8.87
CA GLY A 31 13.83 8.20 8.68
C GLY A 31 12.71 7.77 9.62
N LEU A 32 11.83 8.70 10.03
CA LEU A 32 10.69 8.42 10.89
C LEU A 32 9.79 7.33 10.29
N ARG A 33 9.50 6.30 11.08
CA ARG A 33 8.65 5.17 10.72
C ARG A 33 7.65 4.86 11.83
N CYS A 34 6.45 4.44 11.45
CA CYS A 34 5.44 3.88 12.34
C CYS A 34 5.21 2.43 11.90
N GLU A 35 5.33 1.47 12.82
CA GLU A 35 5.24 0.03 12.51
C GLU A 35 6.14 -0.38 11.34
N ASN A 36 7.38 0.14 11.33
CA ASN A 36 8.40 -0.02 10.27
C ASN A 36 8.05 0.58 8.90
N LEU A 37 6.90 1.21 8.73
CA LEU A 37 6.49 1.85 7.47
C LEU A 37 6.64 3.38 7.55
N ALA A 38 6.94 4.00 6.42
CA ALA A 38 6.94 5.46 6.28
C ALA A 38 5.50 5.93 6.04
N ASN A 39 5.03 6.83 6.89
CA ASN A 39 3.70 7.44 6.80
C ASN A 39 2.54 6.45 6.52
N PRO A 40 2.41 5.33 7.28
CA PRO A 40 1.45 4.28 6.96
C PRO A 40 0.00 4.74 7.10
N LEU A 41 -0.84 4.21 6.22
CA LEU A 41 -2.29 4.38 6.28
C LEU A 41 -2.92 3.12 6.89
N GLY A 42 -3.84 3.32 7.83
CA GLY A 42 -4.67 2.25 8.39
C GLY A 42 -3.94 1.32 9.34
N VAL A 43 -3.12 1.86 10.25
CA VAL A 43 -2.45 1.07 11.29
C VAL A 43 -3.51 0.35 12.15
N GLY A 44 -3.42 -0.98 12.19
CA GLY A 44 -4.39 -1.85 12.87
C GLY A 44 -4.16 -2.05 14.37
N THR A 45 -3.55 -1.08 15.06
CA THR A 45 -3.30 -1.12 16.51
C THR A 45 -3.51 0.24 17.15
N ALA A 46 -4.06 0.27 18.35
CA ALA A 46 -4.20 1.48 19.16
C ALA A 46 -2.89 1.91 19.86
N GLN A 47 -1.86 1.06 19.83
CA GLN A 47 -0.52 1.32 20.40
C GLN A 47 0.55 1.09 19.32
N PRO A 48 0.61 1.93 18.28
CA PRO A 48 1.63 1.82 17.25
C PRO A 48 3.03 2.07 17.83
N ARG A 49 4.05 1.50 17.19
CA ARG A 49 5.45 1.65 17.57
C ARG A 49 6.15 2.59 16.60
N LEU A 50 6.92 3.51 17.14
CA LEU A 50 7.59 4.58 16.41
C LEU A 50 9.10 4.32 16.39
N SER A 51 9.71 4.54 15.23
CA SER A 51 11.15 4.40 15.02
C SER A 51 11.71 5.63 14.32
N TRP A 52 12.95 5.98 14.61
CA TRP A 52 13.67 7.08 13.97
C TRP A 52 15.15 6.75 13.85
N LEU A 53 15.83 7.44 12.94
CA LEU A 53 17.27 7.31 12.71
C LEU A 53 17.98 8.59 13.15
N LEU A 54 19.13 8.43 13.80
CA LEU A 54 20.09 9.53 13.93
C LEU A 54 20.82 9.69 12.59
N THR A 55 20.88 10.91 12.09
CA THR A 55 21.74 11.22 10.93
C THR A 55 23.20 10.92 11.29
N PRO A 56 24.01 10.39 10.36
CA PRO A 56 25.44 10.20 10.59
C PRO A 56 26.11 11.51 11.07
N GLY A 57 26.74 11.46 12.23
CA GLY A 57 27.47 12.57 12.82
C GLY A 57 28.90 12.18 13.20
N GLU A 58 29.41 12.78 14.26
CA GLU A 58 30.75 12.45 14.75
C GLU A 58 30.86 10.99 15.25
N ARG A 59 32.09 10.47 15.23
CA ARG A 59 32.36 9.13 15.76
C ARG A 59 31.98 9.08 17.24
N GLY A 60 31.13 8.12 17.59
CA GLY A 60 30.66 7.95 18.97
C GLY A 60 29.39 8.75 19.29
N LEU A 61 28.75 9.39 18.29
CA LEU A 61 27.41 9.93 18.45
C LEU A 61 26.44 8.84 18.92
N ALA A 62 25.78 9.09 20.05
CA ALA A 62 24.79 8.19 20.61
C ALA A 62 23.64 8.98 21.23
N GLN A 63 22.42 8.46 21.13
CA GLN A 63 21.26 9.02 21.82
C GLN A 63 21.34 8.71 23.32
N SER A 64 21.09 9.71 24.17
CA SER A 64 20.91 9.55 25.62
C SER A 64 19.46 9.75 26.08
N ALA A 65 18.67 10.51 25.31
CA ALA A 65 17.26 10.74 25.58
C ALA A 65 16.48 11.06 24.30
N TYR A 66 15.16 10.95 24.37
CA TYR A 66 14.24 11.38 23.31
C TYR A 66 13.02 12.11 23.87
N GLN A 67 12.31 12.82 23.00
CA GLN A 67 10.96 13.30 23.25
C GLN A 67 10.13 13.16 21.98
N VAL A 68 8.98 12.50 22.09
CA VAL A 68 8.00 12.34 21.02
C VAL A 68 6.77 13.19 21.33
N VAL A 69 6.26 13.87 20.31
CA VAL A 69 4.97 14.56 20.35
C VAL A 69 4.09 14.02 19.24
N VAL A 70 2.85 13.65 19.58
CA VAL A 70 1.81 13.20 18.66
C VAL A 70 0.59 14.09 18.82
N THR A 71 0.08 14.60 17.69
CA THR A 71 -1.10 15.46 17.62
C THR A 71 -2.15 14.84 16.69
N GLU A 72 -3.41 15.02 17.01
CA GLU A 72 -4.53 14.67 16.14
C GLU A 72 -4.59 15.65 14.95
N ASP A 73 -4.73 15.10 13.76
CA ASP A 73 -5.01 15.85 12.52
C ASP A 73 -6.50 15.69 12.19
N ASP A 74 -7.32 16.44 12.92
CA ASP A 74 -8.77 16.49 12.72
C ASP A 74 -9.10 17.61 11.72
N PRO A 75 -9.65 17.30 10.53
CA PRO A 75 -10.03 18.32 9.55
C PRO A 75 -11.13 19.26 10.05
N ALA A 76 -11.88 18.89 11.10
CA ALA A 76 -12.86 19.76 11.73
C ALA A 76 -12.25 20.69 12.81
N ALA A 77 -11.00 20.49 13.21
CA ALA A 77 -10.34 21.33 14.20
C ALA A 77 -9.93 22.68 13.60
N LYS A 78 -10.04 23.75 14.40
CA LYS A 78 -9.56 25.07 14.00
C LYS A 78 -8.03 25.10 13.94
N ALA A 79 -7.49 25.94 13.05
CA ALA A 79 -6.05 26.14 12.93
C ALA A 79 -5.43 26.53 14.29
N GLY A 80 -4.42 25.79 14.72
CA GLY A 80 -3.74 25.99 16.01
C GLY A 80 -4.37 25.27 17.21
N GLU A 81 -5.49 24.57 17.03
CA GLU A 81 -6.19 23.83 18.08
C GLU A 81 -6.00 22.31 17.98
N ALA A 82 -4.95 21.85 17.28
CA ALA A 82 -4.64 20.43 17.15
C ALA A 82 -4.46 19.80 18.54
N ARG A 83 -5.29 18.81 18.85
CA ARG A 83 -5.26 18.11 20.14
C ARG A 83 -3.95 17.34 20.27
N VAL A 84 -3.20 17.60 21.34
CA VAL A 84 -2.03 16.79 21.70
C VAL A 84 -2.53 15.46 22.25
N LEU A 85 -2.22 14.37 21.56
CA LEU A 85 -2.56 13.00 21.96
C LEU A 85 -1.48 12.41 22.86
N TRP A 86 -0.23 12.79 22.62
CA TRP A 86 0.92 12.37 23.42
C TRP A 86 2.01 13.42 23.40
N ASP A 87 2.56 13.73 24.56
CA ASP A 87 3.89 14.31 24.72
C ASP A 87 4.62 13.44 25.74
N SER A 88 5.70 12.77 25.31
CA SER A 88 6.44 11.89 26.20
C SER A 88 7.23 12.65 27.27
N GLY A 89 7.41 13.97 27.11
CA GLY A 89 8.49 14.69 27.76
C GLY A 89 9.86 14.13 27.40
N ARG A 90 10.90 14.59 28.08
CA ARG A 90 12.25 14.03 27.91
C ARG A 90 12.34 12.67 28.62
N VAL A 91 12.48 11.61 27.84
CA VAL A 91 12.66 10.23 28.31
C VAL A 91 14.14 9.87 28.21
N ALA A 92 14.78 9.57 29.35
CA ALA A 92 16.16 9.10 29.39
C ALA A 92 16.25 7.66 28.89
N SER A 93 16.62 7.49 27.62
CA SER A 93 16.70 6.20 26.93
C SER A 93 17.47 6.34 25.61
N ASP A 94 18.22 5.31 25.26
CA ASP A 94 18.88 5.12 23.97
C ASP A 94 17.96 4.45 22.92
N ALA A 95 16.73 4.09 23.30
CA ALA A 95 15.76 3.48 22.40
C ALA A 95 15.36 4.45 21.28
N SER A 96 15.50 4.00 20.04
CA SER A 96 15.13 4.74 18.81
C SER A 96 14.36 3.87 17.82
N SER A 97 14.10 2.61 18.16
CA SER A 97 13.40 1.66 17.32
C SER A 97 12.23 1.06 18.08
N LEU A 98 11.07 1.05 17.42
CA LEU A 98 9.84 0.42 17.89
C LEU A 98 9.40 0.90 19.28
N VAL A 99 9.60 2.18 19.58
CA VAL A 99 9.16 2.82 20.82
C VAL A 99 7.63 2.84 20.85
N PRO A 100 6.96 2.16 21.80
CA PRO A 100 5.51 2.10 21.85
C PRO A 100 4.91 3.47 22.14
N TYR A 101 3.87 3.82 21.38
CA TYR A 101 3.00 4.93 21.69
C TYR A 101 2.37 4.76 23.08
N ALA A 102 2.51 5.78 23.92
CA ALA A 102 2.05 5.76 25.32
C ALA A 102 1.11 6.93 25.67
N GLY A 103 0.42 7.49 24.66
CA GLY A 103 -0.50 8.60 24.82
C GLY A 103 -1.95 8.19 25.03
N ALA A 104 -2.86 9.13 24.74
CA ALA A 104 -4.30 8.91 24.76
C ALA A 104 -4.73 7.79 23.79
N ALA A 105 -5.80 7.07 24.13
CA ALA A 105 -6.29 5.97 23.29
C ALA A 105 -6.58 6.43 21.85
N LEU A 106 -6.05 5.68 20.88
CA LEU A 106 -6.28 5.89 19.46
C LEU A 106 -7.50 5.08 18.99
N ALA A 107 -8.29 5.65 18.09
CA ALA A 107 -9.51 5.07 17.55
C ALA A 107 -9.47 5.00 16.01
N SER A 108 -10.28 4.12 15.42
CA SER A 108 -10.42 4.00 13.95
C SER A 108 -10.77 5.35 13.31
N GLY A 109 -10.19 5.61 12.14
CA GLY A 109 -10.41 6.83 11.36
C GLY A 109 -9.61 8.05 11.84
N MET A 110 -8.80 7.91 12.91
CA MET A 110 -7.90 8.99 13.35
C MET A 110 -6.71 9.13 12.40
N ARG A 111 -6.31 10.37 12.14
CA ARG A 111 -5.02 10.72 11.54
C ARG A 111 -4.17 11.41 12.60
N CYS A 112 -2.93 11.00 12.69
CA CYS A 112 -1.98 11.52 13.68
C CYS A 112 -0.76 12.10 12.97
N HIS A 113 -0.34 13.29 13.37
CA HIS A 113 0.97 13.84 13.06
C HIS A 113 1.89 13.63 14.25
N TRP A 114 3.16 13.33 13.99
CA TRP A 114 4.14 13.14 15.04
C TRP A 114 5.51 13.64 14.64
N LYS A 115 6.29 14.01 15.66
CA LYS A 115 7.67 14.44 15.53
C LYS A 115 8.46 13.99 16.75
N VAL A 116 9.78 13.91 16.59
CA VAL A 116 10.70 13.51 17.64
C VAL A 116 11.90 14.45 17.68
N ARG A 117 12.42 14.69 18.88
CA ARG A 117 13.75 15.27 19.11
C ARG A 117 14.54 14.38 20.07
N VAL A 118 15.85 14.49 20.05
CA VAL A 118 16.77 13.64 20.81
C VAL A 118 17.80 14.47 21.54
N TRP A 119 18.45 13.86 22.52
CA TRP A 119 19.67 14.38 23.15
C TRP A 119 20.81 13.40 22.91
N ASP A 120 22.01 13.92 22.64
CA ASP A 120 23.21 13.09 22.47
C ASP A 120 23.85 12.68 23.82
N GLN A 121 24.98 11.97 23.77
CA GLN A 121 25.75 11.52 24.94
C GLN A 121 26.29 12.67 25.81
N ASN A 122 26.42 13.88 25.26
CA ASN A 122 26.87 15.08 25.96
C ASN A 122 25.70 15.94 26.48
N GLY A 123 24.46 15.52 26.20
CA GLY A 123 23.25 16.27 26.53
C GLY A 123 22.93 17.40 25.56
N ALA A 124 23.55 17.45 24.39
CA ALA A 124 23.18 18.38 23.33
C ALA A 124 21.85 17.98 22.70
N GLU A 125 20.93 18.93 22.59
CA GLU A 125 19.57 18.74 22.07
C GLU A 125 19.54 18.88 20.55
N SER A 126 18.78 18.02 19.86
CA SER A 126 18.48 18.18 18.44
C SER A 126 17.38 19.21 18.20
N GLU A 127 17.35 19.78 17.01
CA GLU A 127 16.10 20.31 16.46
C GLU A 127 15.02 19.21 16.38
N TRP A 128 13.76 19.61 16.30
CA TRP A 128 12.69 18.66 16.01
C TRP A 128 12.86 18.06 14.61
N SER A 129 12.52 16.78 14.47
CA SER A 129 12.39 16.15 13.15
C SER A 129 11.35 16.88 12.30
N LYS A 130 11.43 16.70 10.97
CA LYS A 130 10.27 16.95 10.11
C LYS A 130 9.07 16.11 10.61
N PRO A 131 7.85 16.66 10.67
CA PRO A 131 6.69 15.88 11.04
C PRO A 131 6.46 14.71 10.08
N ALA A 132 6.15 13.56 10.62
CA ALA A 132 5.63 12.40 9.91
C ALA A 132 4.18 12.15 10.34
N TYR A 133 3.50 11.21 9.70
CA TYR A 133 2.11 10.90 10.02
C TYR A 133 1.84 9.40 10.05
N PHE A 134 0.67 9.02 10.57
CA PHE A 134 0.06 7.72 10.34
C PHE A 134 -1.47 7.87 10.51
N THR A 135 -2.25 6.97 9.90
CA THR A 135 -3.68 6.86 10.20
C THR A 135 -3.98 5.56 10.92
N VAL A 136 -5.06 5.53 11.67
CA VAL A 136 -5.55 4.35 12.40
C VAL A 136 -6.71 3.77 11.60
N GLY A 137 -6.59 2.51 11.19
CA GLY A 137 -7.65 1.82 10.47
C GLY A 137 -8.62 1.11 11.42
N PRO A 138 -9.54 0.30 10.89
CA PRO A 138 -10.37 -0.59 11.68
C PRO A 138 -9.54 -1.44 12.65
N LEU A 139 -9.87 -1.38 13.94
CA LEU A 139 -9.18 -2.07 15.03
C LEU A 139 -9.89 -3.35 15.44
N GLY A 140 -11.20 -3.44 15.19
CA GLY A 140 -11.99 -4.63 15.48
C GLY A 140 -13.23 -4.76 14.60
N PRO A 141 -14.02 -5.85 14.77
CA PRO A 141 -15.19 -6.14 13.94
C PRO A 141 -16.25 -5.03 13.94
N GLN A 142 -16.37 -4.28 15.05
CA GLN A 142 -17.33 -3.19 15.20
C GLN A 142 -17.02 -1.97 14.33
N ASP A 143 -15.78 -1.83 13.87
CA ASP A 143 -15.36 -0.73 13.00
C ASP A 143 -15.64 -1.03 11.52
N TRP A 144 -16.10 -2.26 11.19
CA TRP A 144 -16.45 -2.67 9.84
C TRP A 144 -17.95 -2.60 9.60
N HIS A 145 -18.36 -1.75 8.64
CA HIS A 145 -19.75 -1.55 8.26
C HIS A 145 -20.18 -2.33 7.02
N GLY A 146 -19.23 -2.76 6.18
CA GLY A 146 -19.52 -3.51 4.97
C GLY A 146 -19.92 -4.97 5.23
N GLU A 147 -20.46 -5.60 4.21
CA GLU A 147 -20.67 -7.03 4.08
C GLU A 147 -19.61 -7.63 3.15
N TRP A 148 -19.36 -8.93 3.29
CA TRP A 148 -18.56 -9.67 2.32
C TRP A 148 -19.38 -9.86 1.06
N ILE A 149 -18.94 -9.28 -0.06
CA ILE A 149 -19.59 -9.40 -1.36
C ILE A 149 -18.69 -10.05 -2.39
N GLY A 150 -19.29 -10.73 -3.36
CA GLY A 150 -18.63 -11.41 -4.46
C GLY A 150 -19.60 -11.63 -5.62
N ALA A 151 -19.32 -12.65 -6.43
CA ALA A 151 -20.12 -12.98 -7.60
C ALA A 151 -20.33 -14.49 -7.72
N ASP A 152 -21.58 -14.94 -7.77
CA ASP A 152 -21.92 -16.37 -7.76
C ASP A 152 -21.33 -17.15 -8.94
N TRP A 153 -21.08 -16.51 -10.09
CA TRP A 153 -20.47 -17.19 -11.24
C TRP A 153 -19.00 -17.56 -11.02
N MET A 154 -18.38 -17.06 -9.95
CA MET A 154 -17.02 -17.42 -9.53
C MET A 154 -16.99 -18.52 -8.48
N ALA A 155 -18.12 -19.19 -8.21
CA ALA A 155 -18.16 -20.37 -7.37
C ALA A 155 -17.05 -21.37 -7.81
N ASP A 156 -16.38 -21.94 -6.84
CA ASP A 156 -15.20 -22.82 -7.02
C ASP A 156 -13.99 -22.17 -7.70
N ASN A 157 -13.94 -20.84 -7.77
CA ASN A 157 -12.86 -20.03 -8.35
C ASN A 157 -12.64 -20.24 -9.86
N ALA A 158 -13.73 -20.56 -10.56
CA ALA A 158 -13.77 -20.73 -12.00
C ALA A 158 -14.70 -19.69 -12.62
N GLY A 159 -14.27 -19.04 -13.70
CA GLY A 159 -15.07 -18.05 -14.43
C GLY A 159 -14.39 -16.68 -14.54
N PRO A 160 -15.02 -15.71 -15.22
CA PRO A 160 -14.42 -14.40 -15.41
C PRO A 160 -14.34 -13.61 -14.10
N LEU A 161 -13.20 -12.96 -13.88
CA LEU A 161 -12.92 -12.16 -12.68
C LEU A 161 -13.98 -11.06 -12.49
N PRO A 162 -14.57 -10.86 -11.30
CA PRO A 162 -15.66 -9.91 -11.10
C PRO A 162 -15.21 -8.44 -11.12
N LEU A 163 -15.89 -7.61 -11.90
CA LEU A 163 -15.91 -6.15 -11.73
C LEU A 163 -17.08 -5.80 -10.81
N LEU A 164 -16.82 -5.12 -9.70
CA LEU A 164 -17.83 -4.63 -8.77
C LEU A 164 -17.83 -3.11 -8.76
N ARG A 165 -18.98 -2.45 -8.89
CA ARG A 165 -19.06 -0.99 -8.84
C ARG A 165 -20.23 -0.48 -8.01
N ARG A 166 -20.09 0.73 -7.50
CA ARG A 166 -21.16 1.48 -6.83
C ARG A 166 -21.04 2.96 -7.13
N THR A 167 -22.12 3.56 -7.62
CA THR A 167 -22.25 5.01 -7.76
C THR A 167 -22.79 5.63 -6.47
N VAL A 168 -22.32 6.83 -6.16
CA VAL A 168 -22.77 7.63 -5.01
C VAL A 168 -22.77 9.11 -5.40
N THR A 169 -23.79 9.83 -4.95
CA THR A 169 -23.87 11.29 -5.13
C THR A 169 -23.49 11.97 -3.83
N LEU A 170 -22.43 12.77 -3.87
CA LEU A 170 -21.93 13.53 -2.72
C LEU A 170 -22.40 14.99 -2.80
N PRO A 171 -22.85 15.60 -1.70
CA PRO A 171 -23.29 17.01 -1.69
C PRO A 171 -22.11 17.97 -1.94
N GLU A 172 -20.92 17.60 -1.50
CA GLU A 172 -19.65 18.30 -1.69
C GLU A 172 -18.51 17.28 -1.77
N ALA A 173 -17.30 17.73 -2.14
CA ALA A 173 -16.12 16.87 -2.06
C ALA A 173 -15.70 16.70 -0.58
N PRO A 174 -15.39 15.47 -0.12
CA PRO A 174 -14.95 15.26 1.25
C PRO A 174 -13.59 15.92 1.49
N VAL A 175 -13.39 16.50 2.67
CA VAL A 175 -12.08 17.01 3.11
C VAL A 175 -11.13 15.90 3.52
N ARG A 176 -11.67 14.70 3.79
CA ARG A 176 -10.93 13.46 4.01
C ARG A 176 -11.79 12.27 3.59
N ALA A 177 -11.22 11.35 2.80
CA ALA A 177 -11.84 10.08 2.45
C ALA A 177 -10.81 8.95 2.54
N MET A 178 -11.05 7.97 3.40
CA MET A 178 -10.17 6.81 3.58
C MET A 178 -10.93 5.54 3.22
N ALA A 179 -10.41 4.76 2.26
CA ALA A 179 -10.91 3.43 1.98
C ALA A 179 -10.14 2.38 2.77
N HIS A 180 -10.84 1.38 3.28
CA HIS A 180 -10.28 0.16 3.87
C HIS A 180 -10.81 -1.03 3.06
N VAL A 181 -9.92 -1.81 2.45
CA VAL A 181 -10.30 -2.90 1.54
C VAL A 181 -9.65 -4.21 1.98
N CYS A 182 -10.48 -5.18 2.36
CA CYS A 182 -10.06 -6.54 2.70
C CYS A 182 -10.60 -7.51 1.65
N ALA A 183 -9.72 -8.11 0.85
CA ALA A 183 -10.10 -9.12 -0.12
C ALA A 183 -9.57 -10.50 0.29
N LEU A 184 -10.42 -11.53 0.16
CA LEU A 184 -9.98 -12.93 0.21
C LEU A 184 -9.77 -13.38 -1.23
N GLY A 185 -8.53 -13.23 -1.70
CA GLY A 185 -8.18 -13.19 -3.12
C GLY A 185 -7.31 -11.97 -3.37
N TYR A 186 -7.50 -11.32 -4.51
CA TYR A 186 -6.92 -10.02 -4.81
C TYR A 186 -7.99 -8.99 -5.14
N TYR A 187 -7.61 -7.72 -5.11
CA TYR A 187 -8.39 -6.64 -5.69
C TYR A 187 -7.51 -5.59 -6.34
N GLU A 188 -8.14 -4.82 -7.23
CA GLU A 188 -7.73 -3.48 -7.60
C GLU A 188 -8.86 -2.50 -7.27
N LEU A 189 -8.52 -1.30 -6.80
CA LEU A 189 -9.47 -0.25 -6.44
C LEU A 189 -9.45 0.86 -7.49
N TYR A 190 -10.62 1.32 -7.88
CA TYR A 190 -10.80 2.40 -8.85
C TYR A 190 -11.76 3.46 -8.32
N VAL A 191 -11.51 4.72 -8.64
CA VAL A 191 -12.45 5.82 -8.40
C VAL A 191 -12.56 6.66 -9.67
N ASN A 192 -13.78 6.87 -10.16
CA ASN A 192 -14.06 7.75 -11.30
C ASN A 192 -13.19 7.44 -12.56
N GLY A 193 -12.97 6.15 -12.84
CA GLY A 193 -12.16 5.68 -13.98
C GLY A 193 -10.66 5.56 -13.70
N GLU A 194 -10.16 6.05 -12.56
CA GLU A 194 -8.74 6.02 -12.21
C GLU A 194 -8.41 4.88 -11.25
N LYS A 195 -7.35 4.11 -11.53
CA LYS A 195 -6.82 3.09 -10.61
C LYS A 195 -6.14 3.79 -9.42
N ILE A 196 -6.46 3.33 -8.21
CA ILE A 196 -5.89 3.86 -6.98
C ILE A 196 -4.61 3.12 -6.64
N GLY A 197 -3.51 3.88 -6.56
CA GLY A 197 -2.18 3.35 -6.26
C GLY A 197 -1.54 2.59 -7.43
N GLY A 198 -0.26 2.24 -7.26
CA GLY A 198 0.52 1.44 -8.23
C GLY A 198 0.72 -0.01 -7.79
N ASP A 199 0.01 -0.44 -6.74
CA ASP A 199 0.14 -1.77 -6.19
C ASP A 199 -0.53 -2.81 -7.10
N VAL A 200 0.01 -4.03 -7.06
CA VAL A 200 -0.44 -5.18 -7.85
C VAL A 200 -0.60 -6.37 -6.92
N LEU A 201 -1.34 -7.41 -7.33
CA LEU A 201 -1.48 -8.67 -6.58
C LEU A 201 -1.72 -8.43 -5.07
N SER A 202 -2.66 -7.54 -4.77
CA SER A 202 -2.94 -7.05 -3.42
C SER A 202 -4.25 -7.62 -2.89
N PRO A 203 -4.37 -7.96 -1.60
CA PRO A 203 -3.36 -7.84 -0.54
C PRO A 203 -2.29 -8.95 -0.59
N ALA A 204 -1.34 -8.90 0.34
CA ALA A 204 -0.41 -9.98 0.60
C ALA A 204 -1.14 -11.28 1.00
N VAL A 205 -0.49 -12.41 0.74
CA VAL A 205 -1.08 -13.73 1.02
C VAL A 205 -1.22 -13.95 2.52
N SER A 206 -2.36 -14.48 2.94
CA SER A 206 -2.55 -15.04 4.28
C SER A 206 -3.32 -16.34 4.22
N ASP A 207 -3.30 -17.08 5.32
CA ASP A 207 -4.24 -18.18 5.53
C ASP A 207 -5.64 -17.60 5.74
N TYR A 208 -6.47 -17.64 4.69
CA TYR A 208 -7.79 -17.01 4.70
C TYR A 208 -8.75 -17.62 5.70
N SER A 209 -8.55 -18.88 6.14
CA SER A 209 -9.37 -19.48 7.22
C SER A 209 -9.14 -18.81 8.57
N LYS A 210 -7.99 -18.13 8.74
CA LYS A 210 -7.60 -17.46 9.98
C LYS A 210 -7.63 -15.94 9.88
N ARG A 211 -7.19 -15.38 8.76
CA ARG A 211 -6.95 -13.93 8.64
C ARG A 211 -7.12 -13.42 7.21
N GLY A 212 -7.86 -12.33 7.06
CA GLY A 212 -7.84 -11.49 5.86
C GLY A 212 -7.01 -10.23 6.11
N LEU A 213 -6.16 -9.86 5.17
CA LEU A 213 -5.39 -8.62 5.24
C LEU A 213 -6.13 -7.49 4.53
N TYR A 214 -6.24 -6.33 5.19
CA TYR A 214 -6.75 -5.12 4.56
C TYR A 214 -5.65 -4.10 4.31
N ILE A 215 -5.84 -3.31 3.26
CA ILE A 215 -4.99 -2.15 2.93
C ILE A 215 -5.88 -0.91 2.93
N SER A 216 -5.30 0.23 3.32
CA SER A 216 -6.00 1.50 3.37
C SER A 216 -5.49 2.48 2.33
N HIS A 217 -6.41 3.22 1.70
CA HIS A 217 -6.12 4.16 0.61
C HIS A 217 -6.70 5.53 0.92
N ASP A 218 -5.96 6.58 0.63
CA ASP A 218 -6.47 7.95 0.66
C ASP A 218 -7.20 8.24 -0.65
N LEU A 219 -8.53 8.32 -0.58
CA LEU A 219 -9.42 8.62 -1.69
C LEU A 219 -9.79 10.09 -1.80
N THR A 220 -9.31 10.93 -0.87
CA THR A 220 -9.64 12.36 -0.80
C THR A 220 -9.46 13.08 -2.15
N PRO A 221 -8.34 12.93 -2.88
CA PRO A 221 -8.14 13.70 -4.12
C PRO A 221 -8.94 13.15 -5.32
N PHE A 222 -9.60 11.99 -5.19
CA PHE A 222 -10.28 11.31 -6.30
C PHE A 222 -11.80 11.48 -6.28
N LEU A 223 -12.36 11.97 -5.17
CA LEU A 223 -13.79 12.19 -5.00
C LEU A 223 -14.16 13.65 -5.25
N LYS A 224 -15.30 13.86 -5.91
CA LYS A 224 -15.83 15.17 -6.28
C LYS A 224 -17.24 15.40 -5.73
N ALA A 225 -17.69 16.66 -5.71
CA ALA A 225 -19.11 16.95 -5.53
C ALA A 225 -19.93 16.37 -6.70
N GLY A 226 -21.15 15.90 -6.42
CA GLY A 226 -21.98 15.22 -7.41
C GLY A 226 -21.70 13.73 -7.49
N GLU A 227 -21.91 13.15 -8.67
CA GLU A 227 -21.81 11.69 -8.88
C GLU A 227 -20.36 11.22 -8.92
N ASN A 228 -20.10 10.13 -8.21
CA ASN A 228 -18.84 9.40 -8.18
C ASN A 228 -19.10 7.90 -8.35
N CYS A 229 -18.12 7.18 -8.87
CA CYS A 229 -18.12 5.72 -8.88
C CYS A 229 -16.90 5.18 -8.15
N VAL A 230 -17.11 4.22 -7.24
CA VAL A 230 -16.06 3.40 -6.65
C VAL A 230 -16.16 2.00 -7.28
N GLY A 231 -15.05 1.51 -7.80
CA GLY A 231 -14.94 0.21 -8.45
C GLY A 231 -13.93 -0.71 -7.74
N LEU A 232 -14.23 -1.99 -7.68
CA LEU A 232 -13.35 -3.06 -7.19
C LEU A 232 -13.27 -4.15 -8.25
N TRP A 233 -12.09 -4.43 -8.79
CA TRP A 233 -11.87 -5.57 -9.67
C TRP A 233 -11.25 -6.71 -8.85
N LEU A 234 -11.97 -7.82 -8.71
CA LEU A 234 -11.53 -8.93 -7.86
C LEU A 234 -10.78 -10.00 -8.64
N GLY A 235 -9.61 -10.38 -8.14
CA GLY A 235 -8.85 -11.55 -8.60
C GLY A 235 -9.05 -12.73 -7.66
N ARG A 236 -9.13 -13.96 -8.18
CA ARG A 236 -9.23 -15.16 -7.31
C ARG A 236 -8.02 -15.33 -6.37
N GLY A 237 -6.85 -14.78 -6.77
CA GLY A 237 -5.59 -14.89 -6.04
C GLY A 237 -5.31 -16.32 -5.58
N TRP A 238 -4.91 -16.47 -4.32
CA TRP A 238 -4.70 -17.77 -3.67
C TRP A 238 -5.94 -18.35 -2.99
N SER A 239 -7.16 -17.90 -3.32
CA SER A 239 -8.41 -18.53 -2.86
C SER A 239 -8.65 -19.91 -3.55
N THR A 240 -7.58 -20.57 -3.97
CA THR A 240 -7.54 -21.82 -4.72
C THR A 240 -7.20 -23.00 -3.81
N ALA A 241 -6.86 -24.16 -4.37
CA ALA A 241 -6.63 -25.39 -3.61
C ALA A 241 -5.33 -25.42 -2.79
N MET A 242 -4.43 -24.44 -2.95
CA MET A 242 -3.11 -24.47 -2.28
C MET A 242 -3.16 -24.00 -0.81
N LEU A 243 -4.10 -23.12 -0.47
CA LEU A 243 -4.29 -22.61 0.89
C LEU A 243 -5.64 -23.04 1.44
N GLU A 244 -5.79 -23.02 2.76
CA GLU A 244 -7.12 -23.18 3.36
C GLU A 244 -8.03 -22.03 2.94
N LYS A 245 -9.24 -22.39 2.51
CA LYS A 245 -10.22 -21.43 2.01
C LYS A 245 -11.15 -20.98 3.14
N ALA A 246 -11.46 -19.70 3.16
CA ALA A 246 -12.57 -19.18 3.97
C ALA A 246 -13.94 -19.45 3.34
N THR A 247 -13.98 -19.67 2.02
CA THR A 247 -15.22 -19.79 1.23
C THR A 247 -14.99 -20.54 -0.08
N THR A 248 -16.06 -21.11 -0.64
CA THR A 248 -16.10 -21.66 -2.01
C THR A 248 -16.73 -20.71 -3.02
N ALA A 249 -17.15 -19.50 -2.61
CA ALA A 249 -17.80 -18.51 -3.46
C ALA A 249 -16.88 -17.82 -4.49
N GLY A 250 -15.59 -18.18 -4.51
CA GLY A 250 -14.58 -17.45 -5.27
C GLY A 250 -13.98 -16.29 -4.47
N PRO A 251 -13.42 -15.26 -5.13
CA PRO A 251 -12.94 -14.07 -4.44
C PRO A 251 -14.09 -13.26 -3.87
N VAL A 252 -13.92 -12.82 -2.62
CA VAL A 252 -14.87 -11.96 -1.90
C VAL A 252 -14.14 -10.76 -1.31
N VAL A 253 -14.85 -9.66 -1.14
CA VAL A 253 -14.32 -8.41 -0.60
C VAL A 253 -15.24 -7.83 0.46
N LYS A 254 -14.65 -7.31 1.53
CA LYS A 254 -15.30 -6.44 2.52
C LYS A 254 -14.58 -5.12 2.49
N ALA A 255 -15.28 -4.05 2.13
CA ALA A 255 -14.68 -2.74 2.01
C ALA A 255 -15.60 -1.63 2.52
N GLN A 256 -14.98 -0.52 2.91
CA GLN A 256 -15.70 0.72 3.21
C GLN A 256 -14.85 1.94 2.89
N VAL A 257 -15.51 3.05 2.56
CA VAL A 257 -14.94 4.39 2.41
C VAL A 257 -15.52 5.28 3.49
N GLU A 258 -14.68 5.73 4.40
CA GLU A 258 -15.01 6.65 5.48
C GLU A 258 -14.73 8.09 5.03
N MET A 259 -15.75 8.93 5.03
CA MET A 259 -15.69 10.31 4.53
C MET A 259 -15.99 11.31 5.64
N VAL A 260 -15.26 12.43 5.62
CA VAL A 260 -15.49 13.62 6.45
C VAL A 260 -15.65 14.82 5.52
N PHE A 261 -16.66 15.65 5.79
CA PHE A 261 -16.97 16.86 5.02
C PHE A 261 -16.56 18.13 5.76
N SER A 262 -16.61 19.28 5.08
CA SER A 262 -16.09 20.55 5.62
C SER A 262 -16.86 21.06 6.83
N ASP A 263 -18.13 20.67 6.99
CA ASP A 263 -18.97 20.94 8.16
C ASP A 263 -18.75 19.96 9.34
N GLY A 264 -17.87 18.97 9.16
CA GLY A 264 -17.60 17.90 10.11
C GLY A 264 -18.55 16.70 10.01
N ALA A 265 -19.53 16.72 9.10
CA ALA A 265 -20.39 15.58 8.83
C ALA A 265 -19.57 14.37 8.38
N ARG A 266 -20.03 13.17 8.74
CA ARG A 266 -19.38 11.91 8.40
C ARG A 266 -20.32 11.00 7.63
N SER A 267 -19.79 10.29 6.65
CA SER A 267 -20.52 9.31 5.85
C SER A 267 -19.66 8.09 5.60
N VAL A 268 -20.30 6.94 5.44
CA VAL A 268 -19.64 5.68 5.10
C VAL A 268 -20.32 5.07 3.89
N LEU A 269 -19.54 4.83 2.84
CA LEU A 269 -19.94 3.97 1.72
C LEU A 269 -19.36 2.59 1.96
N ALA A 270 -20.19 1.57 2.17
CA ALA A 270 -19.74 0.22 2.49
C ALA A 270 -20.16 -0.80 1.41
N THR A 271 -19.47 -1.94 1.35
CA THR A 271 -19.87 -3.07 0.50
C THR A 271 -21.16 -3.70 1.00
N ASP A 272 -22.14 -3.91 0.11
CA ASP A 272 -23.42 -4.55 0.39
C ASP A 272 -24.04 -5.05 -0.93
N ASN A 273 -25.27 -5.56 -0.89
CA ASN A 273 -26.00 -6.02 -2.07
C ASN A 273 -26.45 -4.91 -3.04
N SER A 274 -26.23 -3.63 -2.72
CA SER A 274 -26.52 -2.49 -3.62
C SER A 274 -25.39 -2.21 -4.61
N TRP A 275 -24.23 -2.85 -4.41
CA TRP A 275 -23.16 -2.90 -5.40
C TRP A 275 -23.61 -3.73 -6.60
N LYS A 276 -23.13 -3.35 -7.78
CA LYS A 276 -23.38 -4.04 -9.03
C LYS A 276 -22.14 -4.81 -9.47
N ALA A 277 -22.35 -5.92 -10.16
CA ALA A 277 -21.33 -6.88 -10.56
C ALA A 277 -21.46 -7.21 -12.05
N HIS A 278 -20.32 -7.32 -12.73
CA HIS A 278 -20.21 -7.72 -14.14
C HIS A 278 -18.99 -8.61 -14.36
N PRO A 279 -19.06 -9.61 -15.25
CA PRO A 279 -17.87 -10.38 -15.67
C PRO A 279 -16.82 -9.46 -16.32
N SER A 280 -15.56 -9.56 -15.92
CA SER A 280 -14.47 -8.93 -16.69
C SER A 280 -14.16 -9.72 -17.96
N HIS A 281 -13.22 -9.20 -18.73
CA HIS A 281 -12.66 -9.86 -19.91
C HIS A 281 -11.56 -10.89 -19.57
N ILE A 282 -11.25 -11.11 -18.29
CA ILE A 282 -10.20 -12.00 -17.83
C ILE A 282 -10.79 -13.19 -17.08
N THR A 283 -10.43 -14.40 -17.50
CA THR A 283 -10.75 -15.66 -16.82
C THR A 283 -9.46 -16.34 -16.37
N PRO A 284 -9.26 -16.63 -15.08
CA PRO A 284 -8.05 -17.27 -14.63
C PRO A 284 -8.06 -18.75 -15.01
N LEU A 285 -6.93 -19.25 -15.51
CA LEU A 285 -6.70 -20.60 -15.99
C LEU A 285 -6.00 -21.46 -14.93
N GLY A 286 -6.11 -22.78 -15.05
CA GLY A 286 -5.43 -23.72 -14.15
C GLY A 286 -6.05 -23.80 -12.75
N LYS A 287 -5.46 -24.65 -11.91
CA LYS A 287 -5.97 -24.98 -10.57
C LYS A 287 -5.34 -24.13 -9.46
N GLY A 288 -4.31 -23.35 -9.78
CA GLY A 288 -3.56 -22.57 -8.80
C GLY A 288 -2.85 -23.47 -7.77
N ALA A 289 -2.25 -24.57 -8.24
CA ALA A 289 -1.51 -25.53 -7.42
C ALA A 289 -0.24 -26.00 -8.17
N SER A 290 0.70 -26.60 -7.43
CA SER A 290 1.97 -27.09 -8.01
C SER A 290 1.73 -27.99 -9.23
N GLY A 291 2.34 -27.62 -10.37
CA GLY A 291 2.21 -28.31 -11.66
C GLY A 291 0.98 -27.94 -12.49
N ASP A 292 0.10 -27.07 -11.98
CA ASP A 292 -1.06 -26.53 -12.68
C ASP A 292 -1.43 -25.13 -12.14
N TYR A 293 -0.44 -24.22 -12.14
CA TYR A 293 -0.65 -22.84 -11.70
C TYR A 293 -1.54 -22.05 -12.68
N GLY A 294 -1.40 -22.33 -13.98
CA GLY A 294 -2.17 -21.68 -15.03
C GLY A 294 -1.66 -20.27 -15.34
N GLY A 295 -2.60 -19.34 -15.51
CA GLY A 295 -2.39 -17.97 -15.93
C GLY A 295 -3.75 -17.39 -16.27
N GLU A 296 -3.91 -16.67 -17.37
CA GLU A 296 -5.12 -15.92 -17.70
C GLU A 296 -5.56 -16.11 -19.16
N LEU A 297 -6.86 -16.28 -19.36
CA LEU A 297 -7.52 -16.09 -20.64
C LEU A 297 -8.03 -14.65 -20.69
N VAL A 298 -7.53 -13.88 -21.65
CA VAL A 298 -7.91 -12.49 -21.91
C VAL A 298 -8.76 -12.44 -23.18
N GLU A 299 -10.05 -12.19 -23.05
CA GLU A 299 -10.99 -12.06 -24.17
C GLU A 299 -11.21 -10.58 -24.48
N ALA A 300 -10.30 -9.96 -25.25
CA ALA A 300 -10.22 -8.51 -25.40
C ALA A 300 -11.51 -7.85 -25.95
N ALA A 301 -12.33 -8.59 -26.70
CA ALA A 301 -13.62 -8.09 -27.19
C ALA A 301 -14.67 -7.89 -26.09
N LYS A 302 -14.46 -8.48 -24.91
CA LYS A 302 -15.35 -8.37 -23.73
C LYS A 302 -14.90 -7.29 -22.76
N GLU A 303 -13.86 -6.53 -23.09
CA GLU A 303 -13.40 -5.41 -22.25
C GLU A 303 -14.53 -4.39 -22.10
N VAL A 304 -14.84 -4.03 -20.85
CA VAL A 304 -15.83 -2.99 -20.55
C VAL A 304 -15.09 -1.67 -20.33
N ALA A 305 -14.95 -0.90 -21.41
CA ALA A 305 -14.28 0.40 -21.36
C ALA A 305 -15.00 1.34 -20.38
N GLY A 306 -14.23 2.01 -19.52
CA GLY A 306 -14.77 2.98 -18.56
C GLY A 306 -15.69 2.38 -17.48
N TRP A 307 -15.58 1.07 -17.19
CA TRP A 307 -16.48 0.39 -16.25
C TRP A 307 -16.55 1.02 -14.84
N SER A 308 -15.49 1.73 -14.42
CA SER A 308 -15.39 2.42 -13.13
C SER A 308 -15.60 3.94 -13.21
N ALA A 309 -15.95 4.47 -14.39
CA ALA A 309 -16.40 5.87 -14.54
C ALA A 309 -17.79 6.06 -13.93
N ALA A 310 -18.15 7.27 -13.51
CA ALA A 310 -19.46 7.55 -12.92
C ALA A 310 -20.59 7.40 -13.94
N GLU A 311 -20.32 7.81 -15.18
CA GLU A 311 -21.27 8.01 -16.27
C GLU A 311 -21.65 6.72 -17.01
N LEU A 312 -21.04 5.58 -16.65
CA LEU A 312 -21.35 4.29 -17.26
C LEU A 312 -22.80 3.87 -16.94
N ASP A 313 -23.57 3.57 -17.99
CA ASP A 313 -24.85 2.87 -17.87
C ASP A 313 -24.62 1.41 -17.46
N ASP A 314 -24.97 1.10 -16.22
CA ASP A 314 -24.91 -0.23 -15.62
C ASP A 314 -26.29 -0.83 -15.36
N SER A 315 -27.31 -0.40 -16.11
CA SER A 315 -28.67 -0.94 -15.99
C SER A 315 -28.73 -2.46 -16.22
N ASP A 316 -27.86 -2.99 -17.08
CA ASP A 316 -27.74 -4.43 -17.36
C ASP A 316 -26.84 -5.21 -16.37
N TRP A 317 -26.18 -4.52 -15.43
CA TRP A 317 -25.34 -5.18 -14.43
C TRP A 317 -26.20 -5.82 -13.32
N LYS A 318 -25.75 -6.95 -12.81
CA LYS A 318 -26.46 -7.68 -11.75
C LYS A 318 -26.05 -7.17 -10.37
N PRO A 319 -26.89 -7.26 -9.33
CA PRO A 319 -26.43 -7.04 -7.96
C PRO A 319 -25.27 -7.97 -7.59
N ALA A 320 -24.34 -7.48 -6.77
CA ALA A 320 -23.33 -8.31 -6.13
C ALA A 320 -23.96 -9.24 -5.09
N THR A 321 -23.40 -10.44 -4.93
CA THR A 321 -23.93 -11.42 -3.97
C THR A 321 -23.25 -11.27 -2.62
N VAL A 322 -24.03 -11.19 -1.55
CA VAL A 322 -23.51 -11.22 -0.17
C VAL A 322 -23.18 -12.66 0.22
N HIS A 323 -21.94 -12.88 0.65
CA HIS A 323 -21.45 -14.17 1.11
C HIS A 323 -21.04 -14.09 2.59
N PRO A 324 -21.88 -14.55 3.53
CA PRO A 324 -21.52 -14.59 4.93
C PRO A 324 -20.29 -15.48 5.15
N ILE A 325 -19.16 -14.88 5.54
CA ILE A 325 -17.94 -15.61 5.88
C ILE A 325 -17.84 -15.69 7.39
N ALA A 326 -17.67 -16.91 7.92
CA ALA A 326 -17.35 -17.11 9.32
C ALA A 326 -16.02 -16.38 9.62
N THR A 327 -16.13 -15.27 10.36
CA THR A 327 -15.20 -14.14 10.35
C THR A 327 -13.73 -14.55 10.53
N PRO A 328 -12.90 -14.52 9.46
CA PRO A 328 -11.47 -14.52 9.68
C PRO A 328 -11.10 -13.23 10.40
N LEU A 329 -10.04 -13.26 11.21
CA LEU A 329 -9.48 -12.03 11.78
C LEU A 329 -9.15 -11.07 10.64
N ILE A 330 -9.81 -9.90 10.58
CA ILE A 330 -9.42 -8.85 9.63
C ILE A 330 -8.31 -8.03 10.28
N ALA A 331 -7.15 -7.95 9.62
CA ALA A 331 -5.97 -7.26 10.15
C ALA A 331 -5.34 -6.34 9.10
N ALA A 332 -4.75 -5.23 9.57
CA ALA A 332 -4.03 -4.32 8.69
C ALA A 332 -2.79 -5.00 8.09
N GLN A 333 -2.53 -4.77 6.82
CA GLN A 333 -1.26 -5.15 6.19
C GLN A 333 -0.16 -4.15 6.59
N MET A 334 0.60 -4.49 7.63
CA MET A 334 1.74 -3.68 8.11
C MET A 334 3.06 -4.10 7.45
N MET A 335 3.06 -4.17 6.12
CA MET A 335 4.23 -4.45 5.28
C MET A 335 4.07 -3.82 3.90
N GLU A 336 5.17 -3.66 3.18
CA GLU A 336 5.16 -3.17 1.81
C GLU A 336 4.29 -4.04 0.90
N THR A 337 3.63 -3.39 -0.06
CA THR A 337 2.80 -4.01 -1.09
C THR A 337 3.65 -4.54 -2.24
N ASN A 338 3.10 -5.48 -3.02
CA ASN A 338 3.71 -5.91 -4.27
C ASN A 338 3.61 -4.76 -5.30
N ARG A 339 4.71 -4.49 -6.00
CA ARG A 339 4.84 -3.40 -6.99
C ARG A 339 5.64 -3.87 -8.19
N LEU A 340 5.40 -3.24 -9.33
CA LEU A 340 6.28 -3.33 -10.50
C LEU A 340 7.59 -2.57 -10.22
N LEU A 341 8.72 -3.19 -10.54
CA LEU A 341 10.06 -2.65 -10.25
C LEU A 341 10.84 -2.32 -11.53
N ASP A 342 11.16 -3.34 -12.32
CA ASP A 342 11.96 -3.23 -13.53
C ASP A 342 11.15 -3.66 -14.75
N ASP A 343 11.27 -2.93 -15.86
CA ASP A 343 10.91 -3.44 -17.18
C ASP A 343 12.01 -4.37 -17.71
N VAL A 344 11.62 -5.56 -18.16
CA VAL A 344 12.54 -6.53 -18.76
C VAL A 344 12.22 -6.67 -20.24
N ASN A 345 13.16 -6.29 -21.09
CA ASN A 345 13.04 -6.43 -22.53
C ASN A 345 13.68 -7.75 -22.99
N PRO A 346 13.10 -8.42 -24.02
CA PRO A 346 13.69 -9.64 -24.56
C PRO A 346 15.06 -9.37 -25.19
N VAL A 347 15.99 -10.33 -25.01
CA VAL A 347 17.32 -10.31 -25.63
C VAL A 347 17.31 -10.99 -27.00
N SER A 348 16.37 -11.92 -27.24
CA SER A 348 16.16 -12.51 -28.55
C SER A 348 14.71 -13.00 -28.74
N VAL A 349 14.30 -13.08 -30.01
CA VAL A 349 13.04 -13.70 -30.44
C VAL A 349 13.37 -14.58 -31.65
N GLU A 350 13.20 -15.89 -31.50
CA GLU A 350 13.58 -16.88 -32.51
C GLU A 350 12.38 -17.73 -32.93
N PRO A 351 12.23 -18.12 -34.21
CA PRO A 351 11.19 -19.06 -34.62
C PRO A 351 11.33 -20.41 -33.89
N LEU A 352 10.21 -20.93 -33.38
CA LEU A 352 10.13 -22.24 -32.74
C LEU A 352 8.84 -22.95 -33.14
N GLY A 353 8.93 -23.94 -34.03
CA GLY A 353 7.76 -24.66 -34.54
C GLY A 353 6.80 -23.72 -35.27
N ALA A 354 5.56 -23.64 -34.79
CA ALA A 354 4.53 -22.72 -35.33
C ALA A 354 4.50 -21.35 -34.63
N GLY A 355 5.36 -21.11 -33.64
CA GLY A 355 5.41 -19.88 -32.86
C GLY A 355 6.84 -19.35 -32.72
N TYR A 356 7.10 -18.69 -31.59
CA TYR A 356 8.37 -18.04 -31.29
C TYR A 356 8.84 -18.41 -29.89
N LEU A 357 10.17 -18.56 -29.73
CA LEU A 357 10.84 -18.56 -28.44
C LEU A 357 11.30 -17.14 -28.14
N VAL A 358 10.85 -16.59 -27.01
CA VAL A 358 11.27 -15.28 -26.51
C VAL A 358 12.22 -15.50 -25.34
N ASP A 359 13.48 -15.11 -25.50
CA ASP A 359 14.47 -15.15 -24.42
C ASP A 359 14.53 -13.79 -23.74
N MET A 360 14.27 -13.76 -22.43
CA MET A 360 14.32 -12.53 -21.63
C MET A 360 15.72 -12.23 -21.08
N GLY A 361 16.70 -13.11 -21.29
CA GLY A 361 18.09 -12.95 -20.86
C GLY A 361 18.32 -13.09 -19.36
N ARG A 362 17.25 -13.15 -18.56
CA ARG A 362 17.26 -13.40 -17.12
C ARG A 362 16.00 -14.12 -16.68
N ASN A 363 16.11 -14.90 -15.61
CA ASN A 363 14.96 -15.47 -14.92
C ASN A 363 14.44 -14.46 -13.87
N TYR A 364 13.14 -14.20 -13.86
CA TYR A 364 12.47 -13.24 -12.97
C TYR A 364 11.01 -13.63 -12.72
N THR A 365 10.33 -12.90 -11.85
CA THR A 365 8.89 -13.06 -11.57
C THR A 365 8.13 -11.82 -12.01
N GLY A 366 6.97 -12.01 -12.63
CA GLY A 366 6.15 -10.94 -13.19
C GLY A 366 5.22 -11.49 -14.28
N TRP A 367 4.81 -10.61 -15.18
CA TRP A 367 4.04 -10.94 -16.38
C TRP A 367 4.61 -10.16 -17.57
N PHE A 368 4.04 -10.39 -18.76
CA PHE A 368 4.45 -9.72 -19.99
C PHE A 368 3.46 -8.64 -20.39
N GLU A 369 3.97 -7.60 -21.01
CA GLU A 369 3.19 -6.67 -21.81
C GLU A 369 3.55 -6.89 -23.28
N LEU A 370 2.54 -7.09 -24.13
CA LEU A 370 2.73 -7.24 -25.57
C LEU A 370 1.76 -6.33 -26.32
N ARG A 371 2.26 -5.74 -27.40
CA ARG A 371 1.46 -5.03 -28.38
C ARG A 371 1.28 -5.92 -29.61
N PHE A 372 0.04 -6.18 -29.98
CA PHE A 372 -0.27 -6.93 -31.18
C PHE A 372 -0.33 -6.01 -32.41
N PRO A 373 -0.03 -6.54 -33.61
CA PRO A 373 -0.19 -5.79 -34.84
C PRO A 373 -1.69 -5.59 -35.15
N GLU A 374 -2.02 -4.46 -35.79
CA GLU A 374 -3.40 -4.17 -36.22
C GLU A 374 -4.03 -5.26 -37.10
N ALA A 375 -3.18 -6.00 -37.82
CA ALA A 375 -3.58 -7.10 -38.69
C ALA A 375 -4.03 -8.38 -37.94
N LEU A 376 -3.85 -8.46 -36.61
CA LEU A 376 -4.35 -9.59 -35.83
C LEU A 376 -5.88 -9.59 -35.86
N ALA A 377 -6.47 -10.58 -36.51
CA ALA A 377 -7.91 -10.64 -36.72
C ALA A 377 -8.68 -10.82 -35.40
N ALA A 378 -9.90 -10.28 -35.34
CA ALA A 378 -10.82 -10.55 -34.23
C ALA A 378 -11.06 -12.07 -34.07
N GLY A 379 -11.05 -12.55 -32.83
CA GLY A 379 -11.17 -13.97 -32.49
C GLY A 379 -9.88 -14.78 -32.70
N ALA A 380 -8.80 -14.19 -33.22
CA ALA A 380 -7.51 -14.85 -33.27
C ALA A 380 -7.00 -15.10 -31.85
N ARG A 381 -6.44 -16.30 -31.63
CA ARG A 381 -5.89 -16.71 -30.34
C ARG A 381 -4.38 -16.74 -30.36
N VAL A 382 -3.78 -16.18 -29.32
CA VAL A 382 -2.34 -16.22 -29.08
C VAL A 382 -2.13 -16.88 -27.72
N ASP A 383 -1.49 -18.05 -27.74
CA ASP A 383 -1.15 -18.80 -26.53
C ASP A 383 0.29 -18.52 -26.12
N PHE A 384 0.48 -18.32 -24.82
CA PHE A 384 1.76 -18.10 -24.18
C PHE A 384 2.06 -19.28 -23.27
N GLU A 385 3.27 -19.84 -23.37
CA GLU A 385 3.78 -20.82 -22.41
C GLU A 385 5.07 -20.30 -21.81
N TYR A 386 5.18 -20.39 -20.49
CA TYR A 386 6.33 -19.88 -19.74
C TYR A 386 7.21 -21.03 -19.29
N ALA A 387 8.54 -20.85 -19.36
CA ALA A 387 9.50 -21.85 -18.91
C ALA A 387 10.74 -21.19 -18.30
N ASP A 388 11.22 -21.75 -17.20
CA ASP A 388 12.45 -21.32 -16.51
C ASP A 388 13.66 -22.21 -16.87
N LYS A 389 13.40 -23.33 -17.57
CA LYS A 389 14.42 -24.31 -17.93
C LYS A 389 14.13 -24.99 -19.26
N ARG A 390 15.17 -25.08 -20.10
CA ARG A 390 15.24 -25.96 -21.26
C ARG A 390 16.11 -27.17 -20.95
N PHE A 391 15.60 -28.37 -21.19
CA PHE A 391 16.32 -29.63 -20.99
C PHE A 391 17.28 -29.94 -22.14
N PRO A 392 18.28 -30.84 -21.96
CA PRO A 392 19.18 -31.25 -23.03
C PRO A 392 18.49 -31.89 -24.24
N ASP A 393 17.29 -32.47 -24.07
CA ASP A 393 16.47 -33.02 -25.15
C ASP A 393 15.67 -31.93 -25.91
N GLY A 394 15.86 -30.67 -25.55
CA GLY A 394 15.24 -29.51 -26.18
C GLY A 394 13.87 -29.14 -25.61
N LYS A 395 13.28 -29.93 -24.70
CA LYS A 395 11.97 -29.64 -24.09
C LYS A 395 12.05 -28.55 -23.04
N PHE A 396 10.94 -27.85 -22.85
CA PHE A 396 10.79 -26.82 -21.83
C PHE A 396 10.05 -27.35 -20.60
N GLN A 397 10.48 -26.89 -19.44
CA GLN A 397 9.77 -27.11 -18.18
C GLN A 397 8.78 -25.97 -17.96
N THR A 398 7.49 -26.21 -18.17
CA THR A 398 6.48 -25.13 -18.16
C THR A 398 5.56 -25.09 -16.94
N TYR A 399 5.44 -26.19 -16.19
CA TYR A 399 4.51 -26.32 -15.05
C TYR A 399 3.04 -25.90 -15.35
N ARG A 400 2.64 -25.97 -16.63
CA ARG A 400 1.35 -25.44 -17.15
C ARG A 400 1.10 -23.97 -16.82
N GLN A 401 2.17 -23.17 -16.73
CA GLN A 401 2.08 -21.73 -16.68
C GLN A 401 1.82 -21.22 -18.10
N ARG A 402 0.65 -20.61 -18.30
CA ARG A 402 0.19 -20.20 -19.62
C ARG A 402 -0.86 -19.12 -19.57
N ASP A 403 -0.82 -18.25 -20.56
CA ASP A 403 -1.87 -17.29 -20.86
C ASP A 403 -2.43 -17.53 -22.26
N THR A 404 -3.66 -17.11 -22.49
CA THR A 404 -4.28 -17.10 -23.81
C THR A 404 -4.90 -15.73 -24.04
N TYR A 405 -4.54 -15.07 -25.14
CA TYR A 405 -5.16 -13.83 -25.57
C TYR A 405 -6.06 -14.08 -26.78
N GLU A 406 -7.34 -13.70 -26.68
CA GLU A 406 -8.30 -13.70 -27.78
C GLU A 406 -8.55 -12.26 -28.24
N ALA A 407 -8.14 -11.97 -29.48
CA ALA A 407 -8.08 -10.62 -30.01
C ALA A 407 -9.46 -10.02 -30.33
N ARG A 408 -9.61 -8.71 -30.15
CA ARG A 408 -10.77 -7.95 -30.63
C ARG A 408 -10.64 -7.44 -32.07
N GLY A 409 -9.44 -7.54 -32.64
CA GLY A 409 -9.08 -6.96 -33.93
C GLY A 409 -8.72 -5.46 -33.84
N GLY A 410 -7.89 -4.98 -34.76
CA GLY A 410 -7.58 -3.55 -34.89
C GLY A 410 -6.45 -3.02 -34.01
N GLY A 411 -5.59 -3.90 -33.49
CA GLY A 411 -4.40 -3.54 -32.70
C GLY A 411 -4.55 -3.87 -31.22
#